data_AF-A0AAE2W259-F1
#
_entry.id   AF-A0AAE2W259-F1
#
_cell.length_a   1.000
_cell.length_b   1.000
_cell.length_c   1.000
_cell.angle_alpha   90.00
_cell.angle_beta   90.00
_cell.angle_gamma   90.00
#
_symmetry.space_group_name_H-M   'P 1'
#
loop_
_entity.id
_entity.type
_entity.pdbx_description
1 polymer ?
#
loop_
_entity_poly.entity_id
_entity_poly.type
_entity_poly.pdbx_seq_one_letter_code
_entity_poly.pdbx_strand_id
1 'polypeptide(L)'
;MPKKNDLSIFKKVEPGNSVKPSEPKSILAPKTVGRKAKKPEDKESEIVAIKFTKAELAKLEEKAGLVPKSTYLKHIIRNKTDLFD
;
A
#
# COMPACT_ATOMS: atom_id res chain seq x y z
N MET A 1 -26.93 42.36 12.02
CA MET A 1 -25.70 41.59 11.67
C MET A 1 -25.39 40.62 12.81
N PRO A 2 -25.34 39.30 12.58
CA PRO A 2 -24.97 38.34 13.62
C PRO A 2 -23.47 38.45 13.92
N LYS A 3 -23.09 38.44 15.21
CA LYS A 3 -21.69 38.53 15.67
C LYS A 3 -20.94 37.25 15.26
N LYS A 4 -19.82 37.41 14.53
CA LYS A 4 -19.02 36.33 13.93
C LYS A 4 -18.36 35.34 14.92
N ASN A 5 -18.60 35.45 16.22
CA ASN A 5 -17.93 34.62 17.23
C ASN A 5 -18.87 34.21 18.37
N ASP A 6 -20.12 33.89 18.04
CA ASP A 6 -21.07 33.35 19.00
C ASP A 6 -21.05 31.82 18.97
N LEU A 7 -20.33 31.22 19.93
CA LEU A 7 -20.19 29.76 20.08
C LEU A 7 -21.44 29.11 20.71
N SER A 8 -22.53 29.87 20.90
CA SER A 8 -23.80 29.35 21.42
C SER A 8 -24.41 28.22 20.59
N ILE A 9 -23.97 28.05 19.35
CA ILE A 9 -24.40 26.98 18.43
C ILE A 9 -23.87 25.61 18.89
N PHE A 10 -22.69 25.55 19.54
CA PHE A 10 -22.07 24.30 19.98
C PHE A 10 -22.58 23.79 21.34
N LYS A 11 -23.37 24.60 22.06
CA LYS A 11 -23.86 24.24 23.39
C LYS A 11 -25.16 23.44 23.37
N LYS A 12 -25.87 23.42 22.24
CA LYS A 12 -27.07 22.58 22.04
C LYS A 12 -26.71 21.35 21.22
N VAL A 13 -26.04 20.40 21.86
CA VAL A 13 -26.04 19.02 21.39
C VAL A 13 -27.26 18.35 22.02
N GLU A 14 -28.28 18.06 21.21
CA GLU A 14 -29.41 17.24 21.65
C GLU A 14 -28.89 15.86 22.10
N PRO A 15 -29.34 15.33 23.25
CA PRO A 15 -28.82 14.08 23.83
C PRO A 15 -29.12 12.83 22.97
N GLY A 16 -29.87 12.98 21.88
CA GLY A 16 -30.30 11.89 20.99
C GLY A 16 -29.26 11.40 19.97
N ASN A 17 -28.18 12.15 19.71
CA ASN A 17 -27.12 11.75 18.78
C ASN A 17 -25.78 11.45 19.50
N SER A 18 -25.86 10.96 20.73
CA SER A 18 -24.71 10.34 21.38
C SER A 18 -24.44 8.98 20.72
N VAL A 19 -23.41 8.91 19.87
CA VAL A 19 -22.84 7.62 19.47
C VAL A 19 -22.37 6.96 20.77
N LYS A 20 -23.14 5.99 21.25
CA LYS A 20 -22.75 5.19 22.40
C LYS A 20 -21.36 4.62 22.12
N PRO A 21 -20.42 4.64 23.07
CA PRO A 21 -19.17 3.90 22.89
C PRO A 21 -19.57 2.45 22.64
N SER A 22 -19.29 1.95 21.43
CA SER A 22 -19.36 0.53 21.15
C SER A 22 -18.57 -0.16 22.26
N GLU A 23 -19.22 -1.12 22.92
CA GLU A 23 -18.55 -2.04 23.86
C GLU A 23 -17.20 -2.46 23.27
N PRO A 24 -16.14 -2.60 24.11
CA PRO A 24 -14.84 -2.99 23.62
C PRO A 24 -14.98 -4.35 22.93
N LYS A 25 -14.94 -4.35 21.59
CA LYS A 25 -14.92 -5.58 20.81
C LYS A 25 -13.76 -6.40 21.34
N SER A 26 -14.09 -7.58 21.87
CA SER A 26 -13.13 -8.51 22.46
C SER A 26 -11.91 -8.66 21.56
N ILE A 27 -10.72 -8.39 22.13
CA ILE A 27 -9.42 -8.55 21.46
C ILE A 27 -9.20 -10.03 21.07
N LEU A 28 -9.96 -10.96 21.67
CA LEU A 28 -9.94 -12.39 21.38
C LEU A 28 -10.84 -12.80 20.21
N ALA A 29 -11.54 -11.88 19.55
CA ALA A 29 -12.25 -12.22 18.32
C ALA A 29 -11.19 -12.65 17.27
N PRO A 30 -11.27 -13.86 16.70
CA PRO A 30 -10.36 -14.28 15.64
C PRO A 30 -10.55 -13.30 14.49
N LYS A 31 -9.55 -12.43 14.27
CA LYS A 31 -9.50 -11.56 13.10
C LYS A 31 -9.64 -12.49 11.91
N THR A 32 -10.68 -12.31 11.11
CA THR A 32 -10.79 -12.93 9.79
C THR A 32 -9.51 -12.58 9.05
N VAL A 33 -8.59 -13.55 9.06
CA VAL A 33 -7.27 -13.49 8.48
C VAL A 33 -7.43 -13.07 7.04
N GLY A 34 -6.60 -12.12 6.60
CA GLY A 34 -6.61 -11.62 5.23
C GLY A 34 -6.30 -12.72 4.20
N ARG A 35 -5.97 -12.30 2.97
CA ARG A 35 -5.63 -13.24 1.88
C ARG A 35 -4.64 -14.30 2.36
N LYS A 36 -4.92 -15.57 2.03
CA LYS A 36 -4.03 -16.70 2.30
C LYS A 36 -2.62 -16.35 1.86
N ALA A 37 -1.64 -16.59 2.74
CA ALA A 37 -0.24 -16.39 2.42
C ALA A 37 0.13 -17.25 1.20
N LYS A 38 0.94 -16.70 0.29
CA LYS A 38 1.49 -17.46 -0.83
C LYS A 38 2.34 -18.63 -0.32
N LYS A 39 2.32 -19.74 -1.05
CA LYS A 39 3.20 -20.89 -0.77
C LYS A 39 4.67 -20.42 -0.78
N PRO A 40 5.54 -21.04 0.03
CA PRO A 40 6.96 -20.68 0.06
C PRO A 40 7.63 -20.83 -1.32
N GLU A 41 7.18 -21.77 -2.14
CA GLU A 41 7.64 -21.99 -3.53
C GLU A 41 7.35 -20.78 -4.44
N ASP A 42 6.24 -20.08 -4.21
CA ASP A 42 5.86 -18.90 -4.98
C ASP A 42 6.55 -17.61 -4.47
N LYS A 43 7.40 -17.74 -3.44
CA LYS A 43 8.15 -16.61 -2.89
C LYS A 43 9.48 -16.45 -3.60
N GLU A 44 9.77 -15.20 -3.92
CA GLU A 44 11.02 -14.77 -4.52
C GLU A 44 12.14 -14.94 -3.50
N SER A 45 12.94 -16.00 -3.64
CA SER A 45 13.91 -16.42 -2.62
C SER A 45 15.36 -16.27 -3.09
N GLU A 46 15.60 -16.16 -4.40
CA GLU A 46 16.94 -16.07 -4.99
C GLU A 46 17.28 -14.65 -5.42
N ILE A 47 18.54 -14.24 -5.19
CA ILE A 47 19.06 -12.92 -5.54
C ILE A 47 20.02 -13.05 -6.72
N VAL A 48 19.72 -12.32 -7.81
CA VAL A 48 20.60 -12.23 -8.99
C VAL A 48 21.19 -10.82 -9.07
N ALA A 49 22.52 -10.73 -9.07
CA ALA A 49 23.24 -9.46 -9.21
C ALA A 49 23.71 -9.26 -10.67
N ILE A 50 23.25 -8.17 -11.30
CA ILE A 50 23.62 -7.79 -12.67
C ILE A 50 24.35 -6.46 -12.62
N LYS A 51 25.51 -6.37 -13.27
CA LYS A 51 26.28 -5.13 -13.40
C LYS A 51 25.89 -4.43 -14.70
N PHE A 52 25.54 -3.16 -14.60
CA PHE A 52 25.27 -2.29 -15.75
C PHE A 52 26.36 -1.24 -15.90
N THR A 53 26.59 -0.82 -17.13
CA THR A 53 27.37 0.40 -17.39
C THR A 53 26.55 1.64 -17.04
N LYS A 54 27.21 2.79 -16.85
CA LYS A 54 26.53 4.05 -16.51
C LYS A 54 25.52 4.49 -17.59
N ALA A 55 25.85 4.23 -18.86
CA ALA A 55 24.99 4.59 -19.99
C ALA A 55 23.73 3.71 -20.05
N GLU A 56 23.84 2.42 -19.72
CA GLU A 56 22.70 1.51 -19.65
C GLU A 56 21.79 1.82 -18.46
N LEU A 57 22.39 2.18 -17.32
CA LEU A 57 21.66 2.55 -16.12
C LEU A 57 20.81 3.82 -16.34
N ALA A 58 21.35 4.83 -17.03
CA ALA A 58 20.60 6.03 -17.38
C ALA A 58 19.37 5.72 -18.27
N LYS A 59 19.55 4.87 -19.30
CA LYS A 59 18.44 4.40 -20.16
C LYS A 59 17.41 3.59 -19.38
N LEU A 60 17.85 2.84 -18.37
CA LEU A 60 16.97 2.06 -17.51
C LEU A 60 16.14 2.98 -16.61
N GLU A 61 16.75 4.02 -16.04
CA GLU A 61 16.06 5.01 -15.21
C GLU A 61 15.03 5.82 -16.00
N GLU A 62 15.38 6.26 -17.20
CA GLU A 62 14.47 6.95 -18.11
C GLU A 62 13.24 6.08 -18.43
N LYS A 63 13.45 4.78 -18.71
CA LYS A 63 12.38 3.84 -19.04
C LYS A 63 11.58 3.35 -17.84
N ALA A 64 12.21 3.24 -16.67
CA ALA A 64 11.54 2.80 -15.44
C ALA A 64 10.68 3.91 -14.83
N GLY A 65 11.08 5.18 -15.02
CA GLY A 65 10.36 6.34 -14.51
C GLY A 65 10.18 6.26 -12.99
N LEU A 66 8.93 6.15 -12.54
CA LEU A 66 8.57 6.07 -11.11
C LEU A 66 8.77 4.66 -10.50
N VAL A 67 8.88 3.63 -11.34
CA VAL A 67 8.94 2.24 -10.88
C VAL A 67 10.37 1.88 -10.45
N PRO A 68 10.57 1.11 -9.37
CA PRO A 68 11.89 0.61 -9.01
C PRO A 68 12.54 -0.16 -10.16
N LYS A 69 13.83 0.10 -10.39
CA LYS A 69 14.64 -0.51 -11.46
C LYS A 69 14.51 -2.04 -11.52
N SER A 70 14.55 -2.70 -10.35
CA SER A 70 14.40 -4.15 -10.20
C SER A 70 13.02 -4.64 -10.64
N THR A 71 11.96 -3.95 -10.22
CA THR A 71 10.57 -4.27 -10.60
C THR A 71 10.35 -4.09 -12.10
N TYR A 72 10.88 -3.03 -12.67
CA TYR A 72 10.80 -2.77 -14.12
C TYR A 72 11.53 -3.86 -14.92
N LEU A 73 12.75 -4.22 -14.51
CA LEU A 73 13.51 -5.28 -15.16
C LEU A 73 12.77 -6.62 -15.08
N LYS A 74 12.24 -6.95 -13.89
CA LYS A 74 11.49 -8.18 -13.69
C LYS A 74 10.22 -8.26 -14.53
N HIS A 75 9.53 -7.13 -14.70
CA HIS A 75 8.37 -7.03 -15.58
C HIS A 75 8.75 -7.30 -17.04
N ILE A 76 9.85 -6.73 -17.52
CA ILE A 76 10.34 -6.99 -18.87
C ILE A 76 10.65 -8.48 -19.04
N ILE A 77 11.41 -9.06 -18.10
CA ILE A 77 11.84 -10.45 -18.23
C ILE A 77 10.62 -11.40 -18.20
N ARG A 78 9.58 -11.10 -17.42
CA ARG A 78 8.37 -11.94 -17.38
C ARG A 78 7.44 -11.79 -18.57
N ASN A 79 7.33 -10.59 -19.15
CA ASN A 79 6.27 -10.29 -20.11
C ASN A 79 6.76 -10.09 -21.55
N LYS A 80 8.06 -9.85 -21.74
CA LYS A 80 8.65 -9.53 -23.05
C LYS A 80 9.75 -10.51 -23.46
N THR A 81 10.11 -11.45 -22.61
CA THR A 81 11.12 -12.46 -22.91
C THR A 81 10.60 -13.82 -22.48
N ASP A 82 10.89 -14.85 -23.28
CA ASP A 82 10.51 -16.24 -22.98
C ASP A 82 11.50 -16.89 -21.98
N LEU A 83 12.13 -16.10 -21.10
CA LEU A 83 13.18 -16.58 -20.21
C LEU A 83 12.64 -17.49 -19.09
N PHE A 84 11.34 -17.44 -18.83
CA PHE A 84 10.67 -18.18 -17.76
C PHE A 84 9.52 -19.07 -18.26
N ASP A 85 9.32 -19.16 -19.58
CA ASP A 85 8.33 -20.03 -20.24
C ASP A 85 8.98 -21.31 -20.79
#